data_AF-A0A8S0T7N7-F1
#
_entry.id   AF-A0A8S0T7N7-F1
#
_cell.length_a   1.000
_cell.length_b   1.000
_cell.length_c   1.000
_cell.angle_alpha   90.00
_cell.angle_beta   90.00
_cell.angle_gamma   90.00
#
_symmetry.space_group_name_H-M   'P 1'
#
loop_
_entity.id
_entity.type
_entity.pdbx_description
1 polymer ?
#
loop_
_entity_poly.entity_id
_entity_poly.type
_entity_poly.pdbx_seq_one_letter_code
_entity_poly.pdbx_strand_id
1 'polypeptide(L)'
;MVKKESNQDSRPESESRVTEPEEKKQVTAEVQDVTNKDLKVQIEDYFKNSNEDALPLILESILKRRISGKHDDTDDELMEELQMQQIDNVKDQDFESDFEEGHETDE
;
A
#
# COMPACT_ATOMS: atom_id res chain seq x y z
N MET A 1 -54.86 29.36 38.83
CA MET A 1 -54.94 28.82 37.46
C MET A 1 -53.88 27.73 37.33
N VAL A 2 -54.34 26.48 37.22
CA VAL A 2 -53.71 25.21 36.77
C VAL A 2 -52.27 24.83 37.22
N LYS A 3 -52.17 23.67 37.90
CA LYS A 3 -50.96 22.91 38.26
C LYS A 3 -50.26 22.28 37.05
N LYS A 4 -48.94 22.04 37.13
CA LYS A 4 -48.30 20.83 36.55
C LYS A 4 -46.95 20.50 37.21
N GLU A 5 -46.87 19.29 37.75
CA GLU A 5 -45.66 18.57 38.19
C GLU A 5 -44.76 18.21 36.99
N SER A 6 -43.44 18.01 37.18
CA SER A 6 -42.76 16.81 36.65
C SER A 6 -41.30 16.68 37.10
N ASN A 7 -41.03 15.54 37.75
CA ASN A 7 -39.85 14.67 37.75
C ASN A 7 -38.41 15.13 37.99
N GLN A 8 -37.82 14.45 38.97
CA GLN A 8 -36.40 14.17 39.17
C GLN A 8 -35.77 13.54 37.91
N ASP A 9 -34.49 13.85 37.65
CA ASP A 9 -33.54 12.82 37.22
C ASP A 9 -32.13 13.20 37.69
N SER A 10 -31.61 12.40 38.61
CA SER A 10 -30.22 12.39 39.01
C SER A 10 -29.48 11.43 38.10
N ARG A 11 -28.48 11.90 37.35
CA ARG A 11 -27.46 10.99 36.80
C ARG A 11 -26.07 11.66 36.76
N PRO A 12 -25.07 11.08 37.44
CA PRO A 12 -23.68 11.47 37.26
C PRO A 12 -23.06 10.71 36.09
N GLU A 13 -21.95 11.26 35.60
CA GLU A 13 -20.90 10.62 34.78
C GLU A 13 -21.29 10.11 33.38
N SER A 14 -20.62 10.68 32.39
CA SER A 14 -20.07 9.88 31.29
C SER A 14 -18.82 10.60 30.81
N GLU A 15 -17.69 10.12 31.30
CA GLU A 15 -16.39 10.29 30.66
C GLU A 15 -16.57 10.08 29.16
N SER A 16 -16.15 11.05 28.35
CA SER A 16 -16.05 10.86 26.91
C SER A 16 -14.93 9.87 26.67
N ARG A 17 -15.26 8.59 26.77
CA ARG A 17 -14.46 7.46 26.34
C ARG A 17 -14.15 7.71 24.86
N VAL A 18 -12.93 8.17 24.60
CA VAL A 18 -12.36 8.17 23.26
C VAL A 18 -12.44 6.72 22.80
N THR A 19 -13.33 6.49 21.84
CA THR A 19 -13.45 5.21 21.16
C THR A 19 -12.30 5.13 20.18
N GLU A 20 -11.35 4.27 20.49
CA GLU A 20 -10.30 3.80 19.59
C GLU A 20 -10.68 2.38 19.17
N PRO A 21 -10.31 1.91 17.97
CA PRO A 21 -10.41 2.51 16.64
C PRO A 21 -11.64 1.94 15.90
N GLU A 22 -12.06 2.60 14.81
CA GLU A 22 -12.97 1.97 13.83
C GLU A 22 -12.40 0.61 13.43
N GLU A 23 -13.16 -0.46 13.69
CA GLU A 23 -12.92 -1.76 13.07
C GLU A 23 -12.83 -1.52 11.57
N LYS A 24 -11.63 -1.66 10.99
CA LYS A 24 -11.41 -1.70 9.55
C LYS A 24 -12.38 -2.75 9.01
N LYS A 25 -13.51 -2.30 8.50
CA LYS A 25 -14.56 -3.14 7.98
C LYS A 25 -13.92 -3.93 6.85
N GLN A 26 -13.68 -5.21 7.12
CA GLN A 26 -13.09 -6.16 6.20
C GLN A 26 -14.01 -6.27 4.99
N VAL A 27 -13.80 -5.40 4.00
CA VAL A 27 -14.26 -5.64 2.64
C VAL A 27 -13.27 -6.67 2.09
N THR A 28 -13.44 -7.92 2.51
CA THR A 28 -12.82 -9.05 1.82
C THR A 28 -13.56 -9.17 0.49
N ALA A 29 -13.19 -8.32 -0.47
CA ALA A 29 -13.28 -8.74 -1.86
C ALA A 29 -12.53 -10.08 -1.93
N GLU A 30 -13.14 -11.09 -2.55
CA GLU A 30 -12.59 -12.44 -2.71
C GLU A 30 -11.43 -12.37 -3.71
N VAL A 31 -10.39 -11.64 -3.32
CA VAL A 31 -9.19 -11.41 -4.08
C VAL A 31 -8.27 -12.58 -3.80
N GLN A 32 -7.83 -13.24 -4.87
CA GLN A 32 -6.87 -14.33 -4.77
C GLN A 32 -5.66 -13.87 -3.98
N ASP A 33 -5.37 -14.60 -2.91
CA ASP A 33 -4.24 -14.33 -2.05
C ASP A 33 -2.93 -14.68 -2.78
N VAL A 34 -1.92 -13.84 -2.63
CA VAL A 34 -0.60 -14.03 -3.27
C VAL A 34 0.45 -14.13 -2.18
N THR A 35 1.11 -15.28 -2.07
CA THR A 35 2.08 -15.52 -0.99
C THR A 35 3.40 -14.79 -1.23
N ASN A 36 4.20 -14.61 -0.17
CA ASN A 36 5.57 -14.05 -0.30
C ASN A 36 6.44 -14.82 -1.28
N LYS A 37 6.29 -16.15 -1.31
CA LYS A 37 7.08 -17.00 -2.22
C LYS A 37 6.71 -16.74 -3.67
N ASP A 38 5.42 -16.62 -3.96
CA ASP A 38 4.94 -16.41 -5.33
C ASP A 38 5.34 -15.01 -5.84
N LEU A 39 5.21 -13.99 -5.00
CA LEU A 39 5.61 -12.63 -5.35
C LEU A 39 7.12 -12.54 -5.59
N LYS A 40 7.94 -13.19 -4.77
CA LYS A 40 9.39 -13.25 -4.97
C LYS A 40 9.76 -13.92 -6.30
N VAL A 41 9.13 -15.04 -6.63
CA VAL A 41 9.41 -15.73 -7.91
C VAL A 41 9.09 -14.83 -9.10
N GLN A 42 7.97 -14.10 -9.06
CA GLN A 42 7.62 -13.15 -10.13
C GLN A 42 8.67 -12.03 -10.24
N ILE A 43 9.11 -11.48 -9.12
CA ILE A 43 10.12 -10.42 -9.09
C ILE A 43 11.48 -10.93 -9.57
N GLU A 44 11.90 -12.12 -9.13
CA GLU A 44 13.14 -12.74 -9.59
C GLU A 44 13.12 -13.01 -11.10
N ASP A 45 11.98 -13.42 -11.66
CA ASP A 45 11.81 -13.63 -13.09
C ASP A 45 12.03 -12.33 -13.88
N TYR A 46 11.46 -11.22 -13.40
CA TYR A 46 11.68 -9.90 -13.98
C TYR A 46 13.18 -9.52 -13.99
N PHE A 47 13.87 -9.67 -12.85
CA PHE A 47 15.29 -9.28 -12.77
C PHE A 47 16.25 -10.23 -13.49
N LYS A 48 16.10 -11.54 -13.32
CA LYS A 48 17.06 -12.53 -13.83
C LYS A 48 16.85 -12.83 -15.30
N ASN A 49 15.61 -12.87 -15.74
CA ASN A 49 15.26 -13.26 -17.11
C ASN A 49 14.96 -12.06 -18.00
N SER A 50 15.07 -10.82 -17.49
CA SER A 50 14.73 -9.58 -18.20
C SER A 50 13.32 -9.64 -18.82
N ASN A 51 12.39 -10.28 -18.10
CA ASN A 51 11.04 -10.51 -18.58
C ASN A 51 10.17 -9.28 -18.30
N GLU A 52 10.20 -8.29 -19.21
CA GLU A 52 9.40 -7.06 -19.09
C GLU A 52 7.89 -7.33 -18.96
N ASP A 53 7.40 -8.42 -19.54
CA ASP A 53 5.98 -8.83 -19.44
C ASP A 53 5.60 -9.28 -18.02
N ALA A 54 6.56 -9.52 -17.12
CA ALA A 54 6.31 -9.85 -15.72
C ALA A 54 5.90 -8.62 -14.87
N LEU A 55 6.29 -7.40 -15.27
CA LEU A 55 6.00 -6.16 -14.53
C LEU A 55 4.51 -5.95 -14.26
N PRO A 56 3.62 -6.05 -15.28
CA PRO A 56 2.18 -5.93 -15.06
C PRO A 56 1.63 -6.97 -14.08
N LEU A 57 2.16 -8.21 -14.11
CA LEU A 57 1.72 -9.30 -13.24
C LEU A 57 2.19 -9.09 -11.79
N ILE A 58 3.44 -8.63 -11.60
CA ILE A 58 3.99 -8.26 -10.29
C ILE A 58 3.15 -7.13 -9.68
N LEU A 59 2.84 -6.10 -10.46
CA LEU A 59 2.02 -4.97 -10.00
C LEU A 59 0.62 -5.44 -9.57
N GLU A 60 -0.03 -6.28 -10.37
CA GLU A 60 -1.34 -6.85 -10.03
C GLU A 60 -1.26 -7.64 -8.71
N SER A 61 -0.24 -8.48 -8.55
CA SER A 61 0.01 -9.25 -7.32
C SER A 61 0.17 -8.35 -6.09
N ILE A 62 0.91 -7.25 -6.21
CA ILE A 62 1.08 -6.27 -5.13
C ILE A 62 -0.27 -5.63 -4.79
N LEU A 63 -1.03 -5.18 -5.79
CA LEU A 63 -2.35 -4.57 -5.57
C LEU A 63 -3.32 -5.54 -4.89
N LYS A 64 -3.32 -6.82 -5.29
CA LYS A 64 -4.14 -7.86 -4.65
C LYS A 64 -3.82 -7.99 -3.16
N ARG A 65 -2.55 -7.97 -2.78
CA ARG A 65 -2.10 -8.05 -1.38
C ARG A 65 -2.46 -6.79 -0.58
N ARG A 66 -2.31 -5.60 -1.18
CA ARG A 66 -2.70 -4.33 -0.57
C ARG A 66 -4.21 -4.23 -0.34
N ILE A 67 -5.01 -4.75 -1.27
CA ILE A 67 -6.47 -4.80 -1.13
C ILE A 67 -6.90 -5.86 -0.11
N SER A 68 -6.19 -7.00 -0.04
CA SER A 68 -6.52 -8.07 0.92
C SER A 68 -6.14 -7.71 2.36
N GLY A 69 -5.11 -6.89 2.57
CA GLY A 69 -4.62 -6.46 3.89
C GLY A 69 -4.08 -7.60 4.75
N LYS A 70 -3.89 -8.79 4.19
CA LYS A 70 -3.41 -9.99 4.91
C LYS A 70 -1.91 -9.99 5.14
N HIS A 71 -1.19 -9.17 4.38
CA HIS A 71 0.26 -9.18 4.29
C HIS A 71 0.92 -7.93 4.88
N ASP A 72 0.16 -7.04 5.53
CA ASP A 72 0.65 -5.77 6.08
C ASP A 72 1.91 -5.98 6.96
N ASP A 73 1.93 -7.01 7.82
CA ASP A 73 3.07 -7.31 8.70
C ASP A 73 4.26 -7.96 7.97
N THR A 74 4.02 -8.61 6.83
CA THR A 74 5.03 -9.38 6.09
C THR A 74 5.60 -8.64 4.88
N ASP A 75 4.93 -7.58 4.44
CA ASP A 75 5.35 -6.73 3.33
C ASP A 75 6.61 -5.92 3.71
N ASP A 76 6.74 -5.51 4.98
CA ASP A 76 7.91 -4.78 5.48
C ASP A 76 9.20 -5.60 5.34
N GLU A 77 9.17 -6.88 5.73
CA GLU A 77 10.28 -7.82 5.55
C GLU A 77 10.61 -8.02 4.06
N LEU A 78 9.59 -8.07 3.21
CA LEU A 78 9.76 -8.22 1.77
C LEU A 78 10.48 -7.01 1.17
N MET A 79 10.15 -5.80 1.64
CA MET A 79 10.78 -4.56 1.18
C MET A 79 12.25 -4.47 1.59
N GLU A 80 12.62 -4.98 2.77
CA GLU A 80 14.02 -5.06 3.20
C GLU A 80 14.84 -6.01 2.32
N GLU A 81 14.30 -7.19 1.99
CA GLU A 81 14.98 -8.17 1.14
C GLU A 81 15.04 -7.72 -0.33
N LEU A 82 14.00 -7.03 -0.79
CA LEU A 82 13.93 -6.43 -2.11
C LEU A 82 14.62 -5.08 -2.19
N GLN A 83 15.35 -4.62 -1.15
CA GLN A 83 16.22 -3.45 -1.29
C GLN A 83 17.24 -3.74 -2.40
N MET A 84 16.91 -3.26 -3.60
CA MET A 84 17.63 -3.63 -4.80
C MET A 84 18.99 -2.96 -4.81
N GLN A 85 19.99 -3.78 -5.13
CA GLN A 85 21.23 -3.30 -5.71
C GLN A 85 20.92 -2.60 -7.04
N GLN A 86 21.81 -1.71 -7.45
CA GLN A 86 21.70 -0.97 -8.71
C GLN A 86 21.47 -1.94 -9.87
N ILE A 87 20.52 -1.65 -10.74
CA ILE A 87 20.31 -2.44 -11.95
C ILE A 87 21.49 -2.13 -12.88
N ASP A 88 22.48 -3.03 -12.95
CA ASP A 88 23.76 -2.82 -13.65
C ASP A 88 23.64 -2.58 -15.17
N ASN A 89 22.46 -2.82 -15.76
CA ASN A 89 22.23 -2.77 -17.21
C ASN A 89 21.17 -1.73 -17.62
N VAL A 90 20.88 -0.73 -16.78
CA VAL A 90 20.08 0.41 -17.23
C VAL A 90 20.86 1.13 -18.34
N LYS A 91 20.30 1.17 -19.54
CA LYS A 91 20.86 1.96 -20.63
C LYS A 91 20.52 3.42 -20.37
N ASP A 92 21.35 4.09 -19.57
CA ASP A 92 21.17 5.50 -19.19
C ASP A 92 21.04 6.42 -20.43
N GLN A 93 21.63 6.00 -21.55
CA GLN A 93 21.70 6.77 -22.79
C GLN A 93 20.32 7.06 -23.44
N ASP A 94 19.35 6.16 -23.31
CA ASP A 94 18.00 6.38 -23.85
C ASP A 94 17.16 7.29 -22.92
N PHE A 95 17.54 7.43 -21.64
CA PHE A 95 16.81 8.22 -20.65
C PHE A 95 17.32 9.66 -20.54
N GLU A 96 18.62 9.89 -20.74
CA GLU A 96 19.24 11.22 -20.65
C GLU A 96 19.06 12.06 -21.93
N SER A 97 18.88 11.43 -23.09
CA SER A 97 18.77 12.16 -24.37
C SER A 97 17.54 13.08 -24.45
N ASP A 98 16.40 12.65 -23.90
CA ASP A 98 15.18 13.47 -23.80
C ASP A 98 15.30 14.60 -22.74
N PHE A 99 16.29 14.53 -21.84
CA PHE A 99 16.49 15.52 -20.78
C PHE A 99 17.47 16.64 -21.21
N GLU A 100 18.51 16.29 -21.97
CA GLU A 100 19.52 17.22 -22.47
C GLU A 100 18.98 18.19 -23.54
N GLU A 101 17.90 17.84 -24.26
CA GLU A 101 17.34 18.72 -25.31
C GLU A 101 16.60 19.97 -24.75
N GLY A 102 16.42 20.07 -23.43
CA GLY A 102 15.70 21.18 -22.78
C GLY A 102 16.55 22.28 -22.15
N HIS A 103 17.89 22.17 -22.16
CA HIS A 103 18.78 23.04 -21.37
C HIS A 103 19.75 23.88 -22.20
N GLU A 104 19.21 24.76 -23.07
CA GLU A 104 19.91 26.00 -23.43
C GLU A 104 19.39 27.13 -22.52
N THR A 105 20.05 27.36 -21.39
CA THR A 105 19.89 28.62 -20.66
C THR A 105 20.87 29.63 -21.23
N ASP A 106 20.34 30.71 -21.82
CA ASP A 106 21.10 31.88 -22.29
C ASP A 106 21.93 32.46 -21.12
N GLU A 107 23.22 32.69 -21.34
CA GLU A 107 24.19 33.22 -20.35
C GLU A 107 23.95 34.71 -20.01
#